data_AF-A0AAV5DNB9-F1
#
_entry.id   AF-A0AAV5DNB9-F1
#
_cell.length_a   1.000
_cell.length_b   1.000
_cell.length_c   1.000
_cell.angle_alpha   90.00
_cell.angle_beta   90.00
_cell.angle_gamma   90.00
#
_symmetry.space_group_name_H-M   'P 1'
#
loop_
_entity.id
_entity.type
_entity.pdbx_description
1 polymer ?
#
loop_
_entity_poly.entity_id
_entity_poly.type
_entity_poly.pdbx_seq_one_letter_code
_entity_poly.pdbx_strand_id
1 'polypeptide(L)' 'MFIMTKWEIWKQRNGKIFWNTTPSFQAWKDSLVATAKLQMYTLKDSDRSTVQNWLEGLS' A
#
# COMPACT_ATOMS: atom_id res chain seq x y z
N MET A 1 2.02 -9.19 -1.94
CA MET A 1 1.06 -8.19 -2.46
C MET A 1 -0.36 -8.35 -1.94
N PHE A 2 -1.06 -9.45 -2.23
CA PHE A 2 -2.52 -9.55 -2.03
C PHE A 2 -3.01 -9.25 -0.59
N ILE A 3 -2.24 -9.65 0.42
CA ILE A 3 -2.56 -9.37 1.84
C ILE A 3 -2.43 -7.88 2.16
N MET A 4 -1.33 -7.24 1.74
CA MET A 4 -1.11 -5.80 1.92
C MET A 4 -2.21 -4.98 1.23
N THR A 5 -2.56 -5.33 -0.01
CA THR A 5 -3.63 -4.64 -0.75
C THR A 5 -4.97 -4.72 -0.02
N LYS A 6 -5.34 -5.91 0.48
CA LYS A 6 -6.55 -6.11 1.29
C LYS A 6 -6.50 -5.35 2.62
N TRP A 7 -5.34 -5.30 3.25
CA TRP A 7 -5.11 -4.55 4.49
C TRP A 7 -5.35 -3.05 4.30
N GLU A 8 -4.83 -2.46 3.23
CA GLU A 8 -5.07 -1.06 2.91
C GLU A 8 -6.54 -0.76 2.63
N ILE A 9 -7.27 -1.66 1.94
CA ILE A 9 -8.72 -1.51 1.74
C ILE A 9 -9.45 -1.53 3.08
N TRP A 10 -9.08 -2.46 3.97
CA TRP A 10 -9.69 -2.55 5.29
C TRP A 10 -9.44 -1.26 6.09
N LYS A 11 -8.21 -0.73 6.10
CA LYS A 11 -7.90 0.55 6.77
C LYS A 11 -8.70 1.72 6.22
N GLN A 12 -8.85 1.81 4.90
CA GLN A 12 -9.64 2.87 4.26
C GLN A 12 -11.11 2.79 4.67
N ARG A 13 -11.73 1.60 4.63
CA ARG A 13 -13.14 1.43 5.03
C ARG A 13 -13.39 1.71 6.50
N ASN A 14 -12.42 1.41 7.37
CA ASN A 14 -12.51 1.67 8.80
C ASN A 14 -11.99 3.07 9.20
N GLY A 15 -11.34 3.78 8.28
CA GLY A 15 -10.75 5.09 8.57
C GLY A 15 -11.78 6.16 8.90
N LYS A 16 -13.02 6.01 8.44
CA LYS A 16 -14.14 6.86 8.89
C LYS A 16 -14.38 6.75 10.39
N ILE A 17 -14.21 5.56 10.98
CA ILE A 17 -14.44 5.31 12.42
C ILE A 17 -13.27 5.86 13.25
N PHE A 18 -12.03 5.66 12.78
CA PHE A 18 -10.83 5.98 13.56
C PHE A 18 -10.26 7.38 13.33
N TRP A 19 -10.44 7.94 12.13
CA TRP A 19 -9.78 9.17 11.69
C TRP A 19 -10.75 10.18 11.03
N ASN A 20 -12.05 9.86 10.97
CA ASN A 20 -13.07 10.65 10.27
C ASN A 20 -12.66 11.04 8.82
N THR A 21 -11.88 10.17 8.17
CA THR A 21 -11.43 10.39 6.79
C THR A 21 -12.40 9.77 5.80
N THR A 22 -12.67 10.50 4.72
CA THR A 22 -13.44 9.96 3.58
C THR A 22 -12.52 9.05 2.75
N PRO A 23 -12.87 7.77 2.58
CA PRO A 23 -12.09 6.86 1.75
C PRO A 23 -12.08 7.35 0.30
N SER A 24 -10.92 7.30 -0.35
CA SER A 24 -10.82 7.54 -1.78
C SER A 24 -9.87 6.54 -2.42
N PHE A 25 -10.05 6.29 -3.72
CA PHE A 25 -9.16 5.40 -4.46
C PHE A 25 -7.72 5.93 -4.46
N GLN A 26 -7.53 7.25 -4.57
CA GLN A 26 -6.21 7.86 -4.49
C GLN A 26 -5.57 7.68 -3.10
N ALA A 27 -6.32 7.94 -2.02
CA ALA A 27 -5.80 7.76 -0.66
C ALA A 27 -5.43 6.31 -0.36
N TRP A 28 -6.22 5.35 -0.87
CA TRP A 28 -5.89 3.92 -0.83
C TRP A 28 -4.58 3.62 -1.57
N LYS A 29 -4.45 4.13 -2.80
CA LYS A 29 -3.28 3.94 -3.66
C LYS A 29 -2.01 4.49 -3.00
N ASP A 30 -2.08 5.69 -2.44
CA ASP A 30 -0.96 6.33 -1.74
C ASP A 30 -0.54 5.53 -0.50
N SER A 31 -1.53 5.06 0.28
CA SER A 31 -1.28 4.23 1.47
C SER A 31 -0.66 2.88 1.11
N LEU A 32 -1.07 2.29 -0.03
CA LEU A 32 -0.50 1.07 -0.57
C LEU A 32 0.96 1.26 -1.00
N VAL A 33 1.26 2.33 -1.72
CA VAL A 33 2.64 2.66 -2.14
C VAL A 33 3.53 2.87 -0.92
N ALA A 34 3.07 3.63 0.08
CA ALA A 34 3.82 3.85 1.31
C ALA A 34 4.10 2.54 2.07
N THR A 35 3.08 1.69 2.21
CA THR A 35 3.22 0.40 2.91
C THR A 35 4.13 -0.57 2.14
N ALA A 36 4.04 -0.59 0.80
CA ALA A 36 4.92 -1.41 -0.04
C ALA A 36 6.39 -1.00 0.10
N LYS A 37 6.68 0.30 0.13
CA LYS A 37 8.03 0.83 0.39
C LYS A 37 8.58 0.37 1.74
N LEU A 38 7.73 0.30 2.77
CA LEU A 38 8.13 -0.23 4.08
C LEU A 38 8.38 -1.75 4.04
N GLN A 39 7.52 -2.52 3.37
CA GLN A 39 7.73 -3.97 3.23
C GLN A 39 9.00 -4.30 2.44
N MET A 40 9.43 -3.45 1.52
CA MET A 40 10.67 -3.67 0.75
C MET A 40 11.92 -3.80 1.64
N TYR A 41 11.94 -3.18 2.82
CA TYR A 41 13.06 -3.34 3.77
C TYR A 41 13.22 -4.77 4.29
N THR A 42 12.15 -5.57 4.29
CA THR A 42 12.18 -6.97 4.74
C THR A 42 12.41 -7.96 3.60
N LEU A 43 12.48 -7.48 2.35
CA LEU A 43 12.67 -8.32 1.17
C LEU A 43 14.17 -8.49 0.84
N LYS A 44 14.49 -9.64 0.23
CA LYS A 44 15.78 -9.86 -0.41
C LYS A 44 15.92 -8.94 -1.62
N ASP A 45 17.16 -8.63 -2.00
CA ASP A 45 17.43 -7.69 -3.10
C ASP A 45 16.83 -8.13 -4.45
N SER A 46 16.76 -9.44 -4.71
CA SER A 46 16.11 -10.00 -5.90
C SER A 46 14.61 -9.69 -5.98
N ASP A 47 13.94 -9.68 -4.83
CA ASP A 47 12.50 -9.44 -4.76
C ASP A 47 12.20 -7.94 -4.69
N ARG A 48 13.14 -7.17 -4.13
CA ARG A 48 13.04 -5.71 -4.01
C ARG A 48 12.95 -5.03 -5.37
N SER A 49 13.78 -5.43 -6.35
CA SER A 49 13.76 -4.85 -7.70
C SER A 49 12.42 -5.11 -8.41
N THR A 50 11.85 -6.31 -8.23
CA THR A 50 10.54 -6.67 -8.77
C THR A 50 9.43 -5.79 -8.20
N VAL A 51 9.43 -5.58 -6.88
CA VAL A 51 8.44 -4.71 -6.22
C VAL A 51 8.64 -3.24 -6.60
N GLN A 52 9.89 -2.80 -6.77
CA GLN A 52 10.20 -1.43 -7.18
C GLN A 52 9.65 -1.10 -8.58
N ASN A 53 9.90 -1.97 -9.56
CA ASN A 53 9.38 -1.80 -10.92
C ASN A 53 7.84 -1.76 -10.94
N TRP A 54 7.20 -2.59 -10.11
CA TRP A 54 5.74 -2.57 -9.97
C TRP A 54 5.22 -1.26 -9.36
N LEU A 55 5.92 -0.69 -8.37
CA LEU A 55 5.55 0.60 -7.76
C LEU A 55 5.69 1.77 -8.72
N GLU A 56 6.70 1.75 -9.59
CA GLU A 56 6.88 2.77 -10.63
C GLU A 56 5.71 2.77 -11.63
N GLY A 57 5.22 1.59 -12.03
CA GLY A 57 4.03 1.47 -12.87
C GLY A 57 2.72 1.84 -12.19
N LEU A 58 2.73 1.99 -10.85
CA LEU A 58 1.62 2.47 -10.06
C LEU A 58 1.68 3.97 -9.79
N SER A 59 2.78 4.66 -10.06
CA SER A 59 2.87 6.11 -9.78
C SER A 59 2.06 6.87 -10.83
#